data_AF-A0AAD5YF61-F1
#
_entry.id   AF-A0AAD5YF61-F1
#
_cell.length_a   1.000
_cell.length_b   1.000
_cell.length_c   1.000
_cell.angle_alpha   90.00
_cell.angle_beta   90.00
_cell.angle_gamma   90.00
#
_symmetry.space_group_name_H-M   'P 1'
#
loop_
_entity.id
_entity.type
_entity.pdbx_description
1 polymer ?
#
loop_
_entity_poly.entity_id
_entity_poly.type
_entity_poly.pdbx_seq_one_letter_code
_entity_poly.pdbx_strand_id
1 'polypeptide(L)'
;MFRLPTHLETFIPPPRDQLPQGRPWRGKLVILNPSQPQIVPHQEIFCTAAETEGDNEVFLWPPVLHITLLNQRPILPELQAWIKRESPPMCMFMPDRLSDVGSHGRNQGFFESLARTLHDGQIAAIAQWAPPDRPSAAGIIVFPTSSSRALLVGAVLLNTGLPEFLTHDTSISLTRAHVASVPRHVPYSIGDSPYDPAPPNIASSQRRGQSTSNDESDN
;
A
#
# COMPACT_ATOMS: atom_id res chain seq x y z
N MET A 1 32.62 -3.79 47.22
CA MET A 1 32.36 -5.09 46.58
C MET A 1 30.97 -5.03 45.95
N PHE A 2 30.91 -4.79 44.64
CA PHE A 2 29.66 -4.71 43.87
C PHE A 2 29.29 -6.13 43.40
N ARG A 3 28.10 -6.62 43.77
CA ARG A 3 27.56 -7.88 43.24
C ARG A 3 26.63 -7.52 42.07
N LEU A 4 27.02 -7.88 40.85
CA LEU A 4 26.14 -7.78 39.69
C LEU A 4 24.99 -8.80 39.84
N PRO A 5 23.72 -8.43 39.60
CA PRO A 5 22.62 -9.39 39.49
C PRO A 5 22.81 -10.28 38.26
N THR A 6 23.08 -11.58 38.44
CA THR A 6 23.31 -12.57 37.38
C THR A 6 22.05 -13.33 36.94
N HIS A 7 20.85 -12.83 37.22
CA HIS A 7 19.60 -13.54 36.89
C HIS A 7 18.86 -12.89 35.70
N LEU A 8 19.46 -12.93 34.51
CA LEU A 8 18.80 -12.63 33.23
C LEU A 8 18.57 -13.90 32.39
N GLU A 9 18.61 -15.07 32.99
CA GLU A 9 18.24 -16.31 32.33
C GLU A 9 16.73 -16.51 32.50
N THR A 10 16.02 -16.81 31.40
CA THR A 10 14.60 -17.21 31.33
C THR A 10 13.53 -16.13 31.15
N PHE A 11 13.71 -15.23 30.16
CA PHE A 11 12.55 -14.58 29.49
C PHE A 11 11.97 -15.40 28.33
N ILE A 12 12.46 -16.62 28.10
CA ILE A 12 11.85 -17.54 27.14
C ILE A 12 10.73 -18.27 27.89
N PRO A 13 9.45 -18.03 27.56
CA PRO A 13 8.36 -18.78 28.19
C PRO A 13 8.58 -20.28 27.95
N PRO A 14 8.27 -21.13 28.95
CA PRO A 14 8.35 -22.58 28.81
C PRO A 14 7.68 -23.05 27.50
N PRO A 15 8.20 -24.06 26.80
CA PRO A 15 7.65 -24.50 25.51
C PRO A 15 6.13 -24.76 25.47
N ARG A 16 5.55 -25.13 26.62
CA ARG A 16 4.09 -25.33 26.79
C ARG A 16 3.27 -24.03 26.77
N ASP A 17 3.91 -22.90 27.09
CA ASP A 17 3.32 -21.56 27.14
C ASP A 17 3.65 -20.76 25.86
N GLN A 18 4.37 -21.37 24.92
CA GLN A 18 4.60 -20.81 23.58
C GLN A 18 3.31 -21.00 22.78
N LEU A 19 2.43 -20.01 22.85
CA LEU A 19 1.30 -19.94 21.92
C LEU A 19 1.84 -19.89 20.48
N PRO A 20 1.19 -20.57 19.52
CA PRO A 20 1.52 -20.41 18.11
C PRO A 20 1.33 -18.93 17.76
N GLN A 21 2.43 -18.20 17.60
CA GLN A 21 2.34 -16.83 17.12
C GLN A 21 1.75 -16.89 15.72
N GLY A 22 0.60 -16.25 15.52
CA GLY A 22 -0.05 -16.15 14.22
C GLY A 22 0.96 -15.66 13.19
N ARG A 23 0.95 -16.27 12.00
CA ARG A 23 1.85 -15.83 10.93
C ARG A 23 1.50 -14.36 10.61
N PRO A 24 2.46 -13.42 10.68
CA PRO A 24 2.18 -12.04 10.34
C PRO A 24 1.68 -11.97 8.89
N TRP A 25 0.77 -11.04 8.63
CA TRP A 25 0.34 -10.77 7.27
C TRP A 25 1.54 -10.34 6.43
N ARG A 26 1.61 -10.82 5.19
CA ARG A 26 2.60 -10.38 4.21
C ARG A 26 1.90 -10.08 2.90
N GLY A 27 2.18 -8.91 2.35
CA GLY A 27 1.61 -8.49 1.08
C GLY A 27 2.28 -7.24 0.56
N LYS A 28 1.54 -6.49 -0.27
CA LYS A 28 2.02 -5.23 -0.83
C LYS A 28 0.98 -4.12 -0.74
N LEU A 29 1.47 -2.90 -0.49
CA LEU A 29 0.71 -1.67 -0.63
C LEU A 29 0.93 -1.13 -2.04
N VAL A 30 -0.16 -0.76 -2.70
CA VAL A 30 -0.13 -0.13 -4.03
C VAL A 30 -0.72 1.26 -3.90
N ILE A 31 0.10 2.28 -4.09
CA ILE A 31 -0.35 3.67 -3.97
C ILE A 31 -1.18 4.06 -5.20
N LEU A 32 -2.44 4.41 -4.97
CA LEU A 32 -3.32 4.98 -5.96
C LEU A 32 -3.15 6.50 -5.95
N ASN A 33 -2.61 7.05 -7.04
CA ASN A 33 -2.54 8.49 -7.26
C ASN A 33 -3.66 8.90 -8.23
N PRO A 34 -4.76 9.52 -7.77
CA PRO A 34 -5.85 9.93 -8.65
C PRO A 34 -5.43 11.05 -9.61
N SER A 35 -4.35 11.78 -9.30
CA SER A 35 -3.91 12.95 -10.08
C SER A 35 -2.92 12.62 -11.19
N GLN A 36 -2.39 11.39 -11.26
CA GLN A 36 -1.43 11.00 -12.29
C GLN A 36 -2.05 10.10 -13.35
N PRO A 37 -1.78 10.36 -14.66
CA PRO A 37 -2.18 9.43 -15.71
C PRO A 37 -1.51 8.08 -15.53
N GLN A 38 -2.20 6.99 -15.91
CA GLN A 38 -1.82 5.57 -15.78
C GLN A 38 -0.49 5.16 -16.45
N ILE A 39 0.24 6.12 -17.02
CA ILE A 39 1.47 5.89 -17.78
C ILE A 39 2.66 5.62 -16.83
N VAL A 40 2.58 6.07 -15.57
CA VAL A 40 3.63 5.81 -14.56
C VAL A 40 3.29 4.51 -13.81
N PRO A 41 4.22 3.55 -13.67
CA PRO A 41 3.96 2.33 -12.92
C PRO A 41 3.56 2.67 -11.48
N HIS A 42 2.51 2.02 -10.99
CA HIS A 42 2.08 2.15 -9.60
C HIS A 42 3.25 1.78 -8.67
N GLN A 43 3.48 2.62 -7.67
CA GLN A 43 4.51 2.37 -6.68
C GLN A 43 4.04 1.23 -5.77
N GLU A 44 4.75 0.10 -5.83
CA GLU A 44 4.50 -1.08 -5.00
C GLU A 44 5.46 -1.11 -3.81
N ILE A 45 4.93 -1.37 -2.62
CA ILE A 45 5.68 -1.48 -1.38
C ILE A 45 5.37 -2.82 -0.74
N PHE A 46 6.35 -3.71 -0.65
CA PHE A 46 6.23 -4.97 0.06
C PHE A 46 6.33 -4.73 1.56
N CYS A 47 5.36 -5.21 2.32
CA CYS A 47 5.32 -5.01 3.75
C CYS A 47 4.78 -6.23 4.50
N THR A 48 5.13 -6.30 5.77
CA THR A 48 4.56 -7.21 6.74
C THR A 48 3.69 -6.43 7.70
N ALA A 49 2.62 -7.04 8.20
CA ALA A 49 1.81 -6.48 9.28
C ALA A 49 1.80 -7.42 10.48
N ALA A 50 2.10 -6.87 11.65
CA ALA A 50 2.00 -7.55 12.93
C ALA A 50 0.75 -7.07 13.66
N GLU A 51 0.03 -7.99 14.29
CA GLU A 51 -1.06 -7.67 15.21
C GLU A 51 -0.49 -7.00 16.46
N THR A 52 -1.10 -5.91 16.90
CA THR A 52 -0.70 -5.21 18.13
C THR A 52 -1.78 -5.21 19.18
N GLU A 53 -3.07 -5.13 18.78
CA GLU A 53 -4.18 -5.03 19.71
C GLU A 53 -5.48 -5.55 19.07
N GLY A 54 -6.13 -6.51 19.71
CA GLY A 54 -7.41 -7.09 19.27
C GLY A 54 -7.30 -8.05 18.09
N ASP A 55 -8.31 -8.91 17.94
CA ASP A 55 -8.41 -9.81 16.79
C ASP A 55 -8.68 -9.01 15.52
N ASN A 56 -7.75 -9.07 14.58
CA ASN A 56 -7.79 -8.33 13.33
C ASN A 56 -8.12 -9.21 12.12
N GLU A 57 -8.43 -10.50 12.35
CA GLU A 57 -8.77 -11.49 11.33
C GLU A 57 -7.82 -11.43 10.11
N VAL A 58 -6.51 -11.37 10.36
CA VAL A 58 -5.46 -11.19 9.32
C VAL A 58 -5.58 -12.18 8.14
N PHE A 59 -6.13 -13.37 8.36
CA PHE A 59 -6.38 -14.36 7.31
C PHE A 59 -7.38 -13.89 6.24
N LEU A 60 -8.23 -12.91 6.55
CA LEU A 60 -9.16 -12.30 5.61
C LEU A 60 -8.50 -11.22 4.75
N TRP A 61 -7.32 -10.70 5.12
CA TRP A 61 -6.73 -9.56 4.42
C TRP A 61 -6.27 -9.94 3.01
N PRO A 62 -6.42 -9.04 2.01
CA PRO A 62 -5.98 -9.31 0.65
C PRO A 62 -4.45 -9.29 0.63
N PRO A 63 -3.80 -10.03 -0.29
CA PRO A 63 -2.35 -9.95 -0.47
C PRO A 63 -1.90 -8.59 -1.05
N VAL A 64 -2.82 -7.84 -1.64
CA VAL A 64 -2.58 -6.52 -2.24
C VAL A 64 -3.57 -5.54 -1.65
N LEU A 65 -3.05 -4.49 -1.00
CA LEU A 65 -3.84 -3.39 -0.45
C LEU A 65 -3.64 -2.16 -1.33
N HIS A 66 -4.69 -1.73 -2.00
CA HIS A 66 -4.69 -0.48 -2.76
C HIS A 66 -4.93 0.68 -1.80
N ILE A 67 -3.94 1.53 -1.60
CA ILE A 67 -4.02 2.66 -0.67
C ILE A 67 -4.27 3.97 -1.41
N THR A 68 -5.27 4.72 -0.94
CA THR A 68 -5.58 6.08 -1.39
C THR A 68 -5.18 7.06 -0.30
N LEU A 69 -4.38 8.07 -0.64
CA LEU A 69 -3.95 9.10 0.31
C LEU A 69 -5.06 10.15 0.51
N LEU A 70 -5.31 10.52 1.76
CA LEU A 70 -6.27 11.56 2.13
C LEU A 70 -5.56 12.91 2.24
N ASN A 71 -5.23 13.51 1.10
CA ASN A 71 -4.31 14.65 1.01
C ASN A 71 -4.96 16.04 1.10
N GLN A 72 -6.25 16.15 1.43
CA GLN A 72 -6.95 17.44 1.38
C GLN A 72 -6.73 18.32 2.63
N ARG A 73 -6.55 17.71 3.81
CA ARG A 73 -6.37 18.42 5.07
C ARG A 73 -5.66 17.57 6.13
N PRO A 74 -5.03 18.18 7.15
CA PRO A 74 -4.57 17.46 8.34
C PRO A 74 -5.74 16.74 9.03
N ILE A 75 -5.66 15.41 9.17
CA ILE A 75 -6.72 14.57 9.78
C ILE A 75 -6.25 13.74 10.97
N LEU A 76 -4.95 13.66 11.24
CA LEU A 76 -4.43 12.80 12.31
C LEU A 76 -5.00 13.10 13.71
N PRO A 77 -5.21 14.36 14.15
CA PRO A 77 -5.78 14.62 15.47
C PRO A 77 -7.21 14.08 15.61
N GLU A 78 -8.03 14.25 14.59
CA GLU A 78 -9.41 13.75 14.55
C GLU A 78 -9.43 12.21 14.49
N LEU A 79 -8.56 11.62 13.67
CA LEU A 79 -8.39 10.18 13.59
C LEU A 79 -7.96 9.58 14.95
N GLN A 80 -7.01 10.19 15.64
CA GLN A 80 -6.56 9.75 16.95
C GLN A 80 -7.68 9.83 18.00
N ALA A 81 -8.49 10.90 17.98
CA ALA A 81 -9.65 11.02 18.86
C ALA A 81 -10.70 9.93 18.57
N TRP A 82 -10.92 9.62 17.29
CA TRP A 82 -11.80 8.53 16.88
C TRP A 82 -11.26 7.16 17.31
N ILE A 83 -9.97 6.85 17.09
CA ILE A 83 -9.34 5.59 17.53
C ILE A 83 -9.47 5.41 19.04
N LYS A 84 -9.24 6.46 19.83
CA LYS A 84 -9.39 6.40 21.30
C LYS A 84 -10.83 6.10 21.74
N ARG A 85 -11.82 6.52 20.95
CA ARG A 85 -13.24 6.35 21.28
C ARG A 85 -13.76 4.97 20.84
N GLU A 86 -13.43 4.54 19.63
CA GLU A 86 -13.95 3.29 19.06
C GLU A 86 -13.07 2.07 19.36
N SER A 87 -11.79 2.27 19.70
CA SER A 87 -10.82 1.21 19.97
C SER A 87 -10.83 0.08 18.91
N PRO A 88 -10.66 0.41 17.61
CA PRO A 88 -10.64 -0.61 16.56
C PRO A 88 -9.41 -1.54 16.74
N PRO A 89 -9.45 -2.77 16.21
CA PRO A 89 -8.26 -3.62 16.18
C PRO A 89 -7.11 -2.93 15.44
N MET A 90 -5.91 -3.06 15.99
CA MET A 90 -4.71 -2.34 15.53
C MET A 90 -3.66 -3.30 15.00
N CYS A 91 -2.93 -2.83 14.00
CA CYS A 91 -1.77 -3.51 13.45
C CYS A 91 -0.62 -2.54 13.19
N MET A 92 0.57 -3.10 13.02
CA MET A 92 1.77 -2.36 12.68
C MET A 92 2.36 -2.88 11.37
N PHE A 93 2.52 -2.00 10.39
CA PHE A 93 3.18 -2.30 9.13
C PHE A 93 4.67 -1.98 9.18
N MET A 94 5.47 -2.85 8.56
CA MET A 94 6.91 -2.75 8.42
C MET A 94 7.32 -3.09 6.98
N PRO A 95 8.39 -2.50 6.42
CA PRO A 95 8.89 -2.90 5.11
C PRO A 95 9.37 -4.37 5.15
N ASP A 96 9.00 -5.17 4.15
CA ASP A 96 9.47 -6.55 4.07
C ASP A 96 10.95 -6.62 3.65
N ARG A 97 11.62 -7.67 4.11
CA ARG A 97 13.01 -7.98 3.79
C ARG A 97 13.06 -8.84 2.54
N LEU A 98 13.30 -8.20 1.41
CA LEU A 98 13.47 -8.88 0.12
C LEU A 98 14.86 -9.53 0.04
N SER A 99 14.97 -10.64 -0.69
CA SER A 99 16.22 -11.39 -0.84
C SER A 99 17.27 -10.62 -1.64
N ASP A 100 16.85 -9.84 -2.64
CA ASP A 100 17.72 -8.97 -3.42
C ASP A 100 17.99 -7.65 -2.68
N VAL A 101 19.27 -7.32 -2.48
CA VAL A 101 19.72 -6.15 -1.72
C VAL A 101 19.24 -4.85 -2.37
N GLY A 102 19.30 -4.75 -3.71
CA GLY A 102 18.86 -3.57 -4.44
C GLY A 102 17.36 -3.32 -4.28
N SER A 103 16.57 -4.39 -4.43
CA SER A 103 15.12 -4.36 -4.21
C SER A 103 14.76 -4.07 -2.77
N HIS A 104 15.49 -4.61 -1.80
CA HIS A 104 15.26 -4.35 -0.37
C HIS A 104 15.48 -2.87 -0.03
N GLY A 105 16.60 -2.27 -0.46
CA GLY A 105 16.88 -0.86 -0.23
C GLY A 105 15.84 0.06 -0.89
N ARG A 106 15.41 -0.27 -2.12
CA ARG A 106 14.35 0.47 -2.81
C ARG A 106 13.00 0.35 -2.08
N ASN A 107 12.63 -0.86 -1.65
CA ASN A 107 11.39 -1.11 -0.91
C ASN A 107 11.35 -0.32 0.41
N GLN A 108 12.46 -0.36 1.16
CA GLN A 108 12.60 0.40 2.40
C GLN A 108 12.50 1.91 2.13
N GLY A 109 13.20 2.42 1.13
CA GLY A 109 13.13 3.85 0.76
C GLY A 109 11.71 4.29 0.38
N PHE A 110 10.97 3.45 -0.34
CA PHE A 110 9.57 3.72 -0.66
C PHE A 110 8.65 3.70 0.57
N PHE A 111 8.84 2.73 1.47
CA PHE A 111 8.08 2.66 2.71
C PHE A 111 8.34 3.89 3.61
N GLU A 112 9.60 4.25 3.81
CA GLU A 112 9.99 5.42 4.60
C GLU A 112 9.50 6.73 3.96
N SER A 113 9.52 6.81 2.62
CA SER A 113 8.95 7.95 1.91
C SER A 113 7.46 8.08 2.16
N LEU A 114 6.69 6.98 2.07
CA LEU A 114 5.26 6.97 2.38
C LEU A 114 5.01 7.41 3.82
N ALA A 115 5.73 6.82 4.79
CA ALA A 115 5.58 7.17 6.20
C ALA A 115 5.89 8.63 6.48
N ARG A 116 6.93 9.19 5.84
CA ARG A 116 7.26 10.62 5.91
C ARG A 116 6.17 11.48 5.30
N THR A 117 5.64 11.13 4.12
CA THR A 117 4.55 11.87 3.48
C THR A 117 3.31 11.93 4.37
N LEU A 118 2.91 10.81 4.97
CA LEU A 118 1.78 10.78 5.90
C LEU A 118 2.04 11.62 7.15
N HIS A 119 3.25 11.51 7.72
CA HIS A 119 3.65 12.23 8.92
C HIS A 119 3.70 13.74 8.69
N ASP A 120 4.43 14.20 7.67
CA ASP A 120 4.65 15.62 7.42
C ASP A 120 3.36 16.32 6.94
N GLY A 121 2.51 15.60 6.18
CA GLY A 121 1.19 16.09 5.80
C GLY A 121 0.17 16.07 6.93
N GLN A 122 0.45 15.39 8.05
CA GLN A 122 -0.53 15.09 9.09
C GLN A 122 -1.79 14.41 8.51
N ILE A 123 -1.59 13.51 7.56
CA ILE A 123 -2.64 12.81 6.82
C ILE A 123 -2.61 11.30 7.06
N ALA A 124 -3.64 10.60 6.59
CA ALA A 124 -3.73 9.15 6.58
C ALA A 124 -4.00 8.62 5.17
N ALA A 125 -3.92 7.30 5.02
CA ALA A 125 -4.29 6.58 3.81
C ALA A 125 -5.39 5.55 4.13
N ILE A 126 -6.18 5.18 3.14
CA ILE A 126 -7.21 4.13 3.28
C ILE A 126 -6.92 3.01 2.29
N ALA A 127 -6.91 1.77 2.79
CA ALA A 127 -7.01 0.56 1.99
C ALA A 127 -8.38 -0.08 2.16
N GLN A 128 -9.23 -0.03 1.13
CA GLN A 128 -10.53 -0.73 1.15
C GLN A 128 -10.40 -2.10 0.51
N TRP A 129 -11.17 -3.07 1.00
CA TRP A 129 -11.33 -4.35 0.33
C TRP A 129 -12.18 -4.20 -0.93
N ALA A 130 -11.64 -4.64 -2.05
CA ALA A 130 -12.36 -4.62 -3.31
C ALA A 130 -13.47 -5.70 -3.30
N PRO A 131 -14.71 -5.38 -3.70
CA PRO A 131 -15.72 -6.38 -4.02
C PRO A 131 -15.25 -7.23 -5.22
N PRO A 132 -15.76 -8.47 -5.42
CA PRO A 132 -17.06 -8.98 -4.96
C PRO A 132 -17.05 -9.88 -3.71
N ASP A 133 -15.91 -10.42 -3.29
CA ASP A 133 -15.89 -11.56 -2.36
C ASP A 133 -15.80 -11.18 -0.87
N ARG A 134 -16.05 -9.91 -0.50
CA ARG A 134 -15.75 -9.39 0.85
C ARG A 134 -16.85 -8.45 1.36
N PRO A 135 -17.07 -8.39 2.68
CA PRO A 135 -18.07 -7.50 3.28
C PRO A 135 -17.85 -6.06 2.82
N SER A 136 -18.94 -5.40 2.43
CA SER A 136 -18.98 -4.18 1.60
C SER A 136 -18.50 -2.88 2.27
N ALA A 137 -17.72 -2.94 3.34
CA ALA A 137 -17.32 -1.75 4.09
C ALA A 137 -15.91 -1.83 4.67
N ALA A 138 -15.21 -2.92 4.41
CA ALA A 138 -14.15 -3.32 5.29
C ALA A 138 -12.77 -3.02 4.69
N GLY A 139 -11.79 -2.75 5.56
CA GLY A 139 -10.56 -2.09 5.15
C GLY A 139 -9.67 -1.68 6.31
N ILE A 140 -8.65 -0.87 5.99
CA ILE A 140 -7.61 -0.45 6.93
C ILE A 140 -7.33 1.04 6.73
N ILE A 141 -7.36 1.81 7.82
CA ILE A 141 -6.86 3.18 7.84
C ILE A 141 -5.39 3.13 8.25
N VAL A 142 -4.50 3.52 7.34
CA VAL A 142 -3.05 3.52 7.53
C VAL A 142 -2.58 4.92 7.89
N PHE A 143 -1.85 5.08 8.99
CA PHE A 143 -1.38 6.37 9.47
C PHE A 143 0.01 6.25 10.12
N PRO A 144 0.76 7.35 10.24
CA PRO A 144 2.14 7.32 10.72
C PRO A 144 2.18 7.22 12.25
N THR A 145 3.24 6.61 12.78
CA THR A 145 3.56 6.73 14.21
C THR A 145 4.25 8.07 14.50
N SER A 146 4.07 8.62 15.70
CA SER A 146 4.84 9.80 16.14
C SER A 146 6.29 9.45 16.54
N SER A 147 6.58 8.18 16.81
CA SER A 147 7.86 7.70 17.33
C SER A 147 8.81 7.17 16.26
N SER A 148 8.31 6.80 15.07
CA SER A 148 9.11 6.16 14.03
C SER A 148 8.68 6.54 12.63
N ARG A 149 9.67 6.80 11.78
CA ARG A 149 9.49 7.00 10.32
C ARG A 149 9.58 5.70 9.53
N ALA A 150 9.88 4.59 10.18
CA ALA A 150 10.03 3.28 9.58
C ALA A 150 8.85 2.34 9.93
N LEU A 151 7.81 2.87 10.59
CA LEU A 151 6.63 2.12 11.01
C LEU A 151 5.37 2.89 10.65
N LEU A 152 4.37 2.14 10.19
CA LEU A 152 3.02 2.64 9.98
C LEU A 152 2.06 1.85 10.87
N VAL A 153 0.98 2.49 11.29
CA VAL A 153 -0.09 1.87 12.07
C VAL A 153 -1.30 1.68 11.16
N GLY A 154 -1.99 0.56 11.30
CA GLY A 154 -3.29 0.34 10.67
C GLY A 154 -4.38 0.16 11.70
N ALA A 155 -5.45 0.97 11.61
CA ALA A 155 -6.72 0.70 12.29
C ALA A 155 -7.60 -0.14 11.35
N VAL A 156 -8.01 -1.32 11.81
CA VAL A 156 -8.70 -2.33 11.01
C VAL A 156 -10.20 -2.19 11.17
N LEU A 157 -10.90 -2.13 10.03
CA LEU A 157 -12.34 -1.99 9.95
C LEU A 157 -12.90 -3.27 9.34
N LEU A 158 -13.27 -4.26 10.16
CA LEU A 158 -13.84 -5.53 9.68
C LEU A 158 -15.34 -5.42 9.41
N ASN A 159 -16.05 -4.78 10.32
CA ASN A 159 -17.52 -4.70 10.34
C ASN A 159 -18.04 -3.27 10.50
N THR A 160 -17.12 -2.30 10.56
CA THR A 160 -17.42 -0.88 10.72
C THR A 160 -17.19 -0.15 9.41
N GLY A 161 -18.06 0.78 9.08
CA GLY A 161 -17.84 1.68 7.95
C GLY A 161 -16.68 2.64 8.21
N LEU A 162 -16.25 3.32 7.14
CA LEU A 162 -15.31 4.44 7.30
C LEU A 162 -15.94 5.53 8.18
N PRO A 163 -15.16 6.15 9.09
CA PRO A 163 -15.61 7.31 9.84
C PRO A 163 -16.07 8.44 8.92
N GLU A 164 -17.15 9.12 9.32
CA GLU A 164 -17.80 10.15 8.49
C GLU A 164 -16.83 11.28 8.10
N PHE A 165 -15.92 11.66 8.99
CA PHE A 165 -14.92 12.71 8.71
C PHE A 165 -13.91 12.34 7.61
N LEU A 166 -13.82 11.06 7.23
CA LEU A 166 -13.03 10.59 6.08
C LEU A 166 -13.84 10.54 4.78
N THR A 167 -15.17 10.41 4.86
CA THR A 167 -16.03 10.27 3.67
C THR A 167 -16.27 11.60 2.94
N HIS A 168 -16.22 12.72 3.65
CA HIS A 168 -16.45 14.05 3.09
C HIS A 168 -15.56 14.34 1.88
N ASP A 169 -14.30 13.89 1.92
CA ASP A 169 -13.30 14.18 0.88
C ASP A 169 -13.42 13.26 -0.35
N THR A 170 -14.06 12.09 -0.19
CA THR A 170 -14.15 11.08 -1.27
C THR A 170 -15.27 11.40 -2.27
N SER A 171 -16.32 12.11 -1.81
CA SER A 171 -17.50 12.46 -2.63
C SER A 171 -17.20 13.43 -3.78
N ILE A 172 -16.13 14.22 -3.68
CA ILE A 172 -15.79 15.27 -4.63
C ILE A 172 -15.07 14.71 -5.87
N SER A 173 -14.44 13.52 -5.79
CA SER A 173 -13.71 12.94 -6.92
C SER A 173 -14.54 12.01 -7.81
N LEU A 174 -15.62 11.41 -7.29
CA LEU A 174 -16.51 10.53 -8.08
C LEU A 174 -17.57 11.30 -8.88
N THR A 175 -17.87 12.55 -8.51
CA THR A 175 -18.87 13.37 -9.22
C THR A 175 -18.32 14.13 -10.43
N ARG A 176 -16.99 14.13 -10.67
CA ARG A 176 -16.41 14.69 -11.91
C ARG A 176 -16.28 13.68 -13.06
N ALA A 177 -16.80 12.46 -12.89
CA ALA A 177 -16.84 11.43 -13.93
C ALA A 177 -18.21 11.22 -14.60
N HIS A 178 -19.26 11.95 -14.18
CA HIS A 178 -20.57 11.97 -14.84
C HIS A 178 -20.96 13.45 -14.98
N VAL A 179 -21.01 14.09 -16.15
CA VAL A 179 -21.76 13.70 -17.35
C VAL A 179 -21.02 14.23 -18.59
N ALA A 180 -20.08 13.46 -19.16
CA ALA A 180 -19.82 13.61 -20.59
C ALA A 180 -20.98 12.92 -21.30
N SER A 181 -22.02 13.70 -21.61
CA SER A 181 -23.10 13.29 -22.50
C SER A 181 -22.49 12.69 -23.75
N VAL A 182 -22.69 11.40 -23.96
CA VAL A 182 -22.36 10.70 -25.20
C VAL A 182 -23.15 11.41 -26.32
N PRO A 183 -22.52 11.99 -27.35
CA PRO A 183 -23.25 12.41 -28.53
C PRO A 183 -23.72 11.13 -29.21
N ARG A 184 -25.02 10.84 -29.11
CA ARG A 184 -25.69 9.86 -29.94
C ARG A 184 -25.64 10.33 -31.41
N HIS A 185 -25.40 9.37 -32.29
CA HIS A 185 -25.50 9.39 -33.75
C HIS A 185 -24.28 9.90 -34.53
N VAL A 186 -23.46 8.93 -34.96
CA VAL A 186 -22.85 8.98 -36.29
C VAL A 186 -23.58 7.94 -37.14
N PRO A 187 -24.26 8.31 -38.24
CA PRO A 187 -24.88 7.35 -39.13
C PRO A 187 -23.80 6.55 -39.89
N TYR A 188 -23.94 5.23 -39.86
CA TYR A 188 -23.20 4.32 -40.73
C TYR A 188 -23.49 4.69 -42.19
N SER A 189 -22.46 5.15 -42.90
CA SER A 189 -22.44 5.10 -44.36
C SER A 189 -21.68 3.83 -44.74
N ILE A 190 -22.43 2.87 -45.30
CA ILE A 190 -21.87 1.68 -45.97
C ILE A 190 -21.32 2.19 -47.30
N GLY A 191 -20.00 2.31 -47.38
CA GLY A 191 -19.27 2.57 -48.61
C GLY A 191 -18.24 1.49 -48.80
N ASP A 192 -18.50 0.58 -49.74
CA ASP A 192 -17.53 -0.37 -50.28
C ASP A 192 -16.30 0.39 -50.79
N SER A 193 -15.13 0.12 -50.19
CA SER A 193 -13.83 0.55 -50.73
C SER A 193 -12.94 -0.69 -50.86
N PRO A 194 -12.58 -1.12 -52.08
CA PRO A 194 -11.84 -2.37 -52.33
C PRO A 194 -10.31 -2.23 -52.25
N TYR A 195 -9.79 -1.17 -51.64
CA TYR A 195 -8.34 -0.99 -51.45
C TYR A 195 -8.06 -0.50 -50.04
N ASP A 196 -7.76 -1.43 -49.15
CA ASP A 196 -7.11 -1.11 -47.88
C ASP A 196 -5.76 -1.86 -47.82
N PRO A 197 -4.61 -1.17 -47.92
CA PRO A 197 -3.30 -1.80 -47.82
C PRO A 197 -3.03 -2.20 -46.36
N ALA A 198 -2.57 -3.45 -46.19
CA ALA A 198 -2.27 -4.03 -44.89
C ALA A 198 -1.33 -3.15 -44.03
N PRO A 199 -1.55 -3.09 -42.70
CA PRO A 199 -0.66 -2.35 -41.81
C PRO A 199 0.73 -3.01 -41.72
N PRO A 200 1.80 -2.21 -41.57
CA PRO A 200 3.17 -2.72 -41.55
C PRO A 200 3.44 -3.59 -40.33
N ASN A 201 3.98 -4.78 -40.62
CA ASN A 201 4.45 -5.76 -39.66
C ASN A 201 5.67 -5.23 -38.89
N ILE A 202 5.50 -4.82 -37.63
CA ILE A 202 6.59 -4.43 -36.74
C ILE A 202 7.19 -5.71 -36.14
N ALA A 203 7.85 -6.49 -36.98
CA ALA A 203 8.76 -7.54 -36.58
C ALA A 203 10.15 -7.12 -37.03
N SER A 204 10.97 -6.58 -36.12
CA SER A 204 12.44 -6.66 -36.08
C SER A 204 13.06 -5.52 -35.26
N SER A 205 14.20 -5.83 -34.64
CA SER A 205 15.22 -4.92 -34.08
C SER A 205 15.06 -4.60 -32.58
N GLN A 206 16.03 -4.82 -31.70
CA GLN A 206 17.45 -5.08 -31.88
C GLN A 206 18.04 -5.72 -30.62
N ARG A 207 18.69 -6.88 -30.80
CA ARG A 207 19.82 -7.31 -29.99
C ARG A 207 20.90 -6.22 -30.09
N ARG A 208 21.25 -5.56 -29.00
CA ARG A 208 22.60 -5.02 -28.80
C ARG A 208 23.17 -5.64 -27.54
N GLY A 209 24.07 -6.60 -27.76
CA GLY A 209 25.13 -6.84 -26.81
C GLY A 209 26.15 -5.70 -26.93
N GLN A 210 26.66 -5.25 -25.80
CA GLN A 210 27.96 -4.60 -25.76
C GLN A 210 28.64 -5.01 -24.46
N SER A 211 29.47 -6.03 -24.62
CA SER A 211 30.61 -6.36 -23.80
C SER A 211 31.64 -5.22 -23.89
N THR A 212 32.02 -4.65 -22.75
CA THR A 212 33.31 -3.96 -22.61
C THR A 212 33.99 -4.51 -21.37
N SER A 213 34.83 -5.51 -21.61
CA SER A 213 36.01 -5.82 -20.83
C SER A 213 36.94 -4.61 -20.86
N ASN A 214 37.27 -4.06 -19.69
CA ASN A 214 38.48 -3.26 -19.52
C ASN A 214 39.42 -4.05 -18.61
N ASP A 215 40.37 -4.69 -19.29
CA ASP A 215 41.71 -4.99 -18.80
C ASP A 215 42.50 -3.70 -18.53
N GLU A 216 43.61 -3.86 -17.80
CA GLU A 216 44.81 -2.99 -17.81
C GLU A 216 44.71 -1.65 -17.04
N SER A 217 45.67 -1.24 -16.20
CA SER A 217 47.06 -1.66 -15.95
C SER A 217 47.53 -1.21 -14.56
N ASP A 218 48.55 -1.91 -14.05
CA ASP A 218 49.72 -1.45 -13.28
C ASP A 218 49.70 -0.04 -12.64
N ASN A 219 49.81 0.01 -11.29
CA ASN A 219 51.07 0.33 -10.58
C ASN A 219 50.93 0.12 -9.06
#